data_AF-A0A4S5BK02-F1
#
_entry.id   AF-A0A4S5BK02-F1
#
_cell.length_a   1.000
_cell.length_b   1.000
_cell.length_c   1.000
_cell.angle_alpha   90.00
_cell.angle_beta   90.00
_cell.angle_gamma   90.00
#
_symmetry.space_group_name_H-M   'P 1'
#
loop_
_entity.id
_entity.type
_entity.pdbx_description
1 polymer ?
#
loop_
_entity_poly.entity_id
_entity_poly.type
_entity_poly.pdbx_seq_one_letter_code
_entity_poly.pdbx_strand_id
1 'polypeptide(L)' 'MGEALDTVKRVLAAFDAGDEAAVRSLLDADLVVEAPGGVRIEGRDAGAGYSAAFLAAFDDADVDTHILA' A
#
# COMPACT_ATOMS: atom_id res chain seq x y z
N MET A 1 8.51 -8.66 17.80
CA MET A 1 9.02 -7.87 16.65
C MET A 1 8.69 -8.46 15.28
N GLY A 2 8.24 -9.72 15.15
CA GLY A 2 7.98 -10.32 13.83
C GLY A 2 6.65 -9.95 13.17
N GLU A 3 5.57 -9.76 13.94
CA GLU A 3 4.21 -9.63 13.41
C GLU A 3 4.00 -8.33 12.61
N ALA A 4 4.41 -7.18 13.14
CA ALA A 4 4.28 -5.90 12.43
C ALA A 4 5.07 -5.89 11.11
N LEU A 5 6.28 -6.47 11.11
CA LEU A 5 7.10 -6.59 9.90
C LEU A 5 6.47 -7.55 8.88
N ASP A 6 5.85 -8.64 9.34
CA ASP A 6 5.14 -9.60 8.50
C ASP A 6 3.91 -8.97 7.83
N THR A 7 3.13 -8.18 8.58
CA THR A 7 2.00 -7.41 8.04
C THR A 7 2.46 -6.45 6.95
N VAL A 8 3.53 -5.69 7.18
CA VAL A 8 4.09 -4.75 6.18
C VAL A 8 4.52 -5.49 4.92
N LYS A 9 5.21 -6.62 5.06
CA LYS A 9 5.63 -7.45 3.91
C LYS A 9 4.44 -7.94 3.08
N ARG A 10 3.35 -8.36 3.74
CA ARG A 10 2.13 -8.82 3.04
C ARG A 10 1.44 -7.69 2.28
N VAL A 11 1.36 -6.50 2.87
CA VAL A 11 0.78 -5.32 2.21
C VAL A 11 1.61 -4.94 0.98
N LEU A 12 2.93 -4.93 1.10
CA LEU A 12 3.84 -4.60 -0.01
C LEU A 12 3.78 -5.64 -1.13
N ALA A 13 3.74 -6.93 -0.80
CA ALA A 13 3.59 -7.98 -1.80
C ALA A 13 2.24 -7.89 -2.55
N ALA A 14 1.16 -7.52 -1.85
CA ALA A 14 -0.13 -7.29 -2.48
C ALA A 14 -0.13 -6.05 -3.39
N PHE A 15 0.58 -5.00 -2.99
CA PHE A 15 0.78 -3.80 -3.80
C PHE A 15 1.59 -4.09 -5.07
N ASP A 16 2.71 -4.80 -4.95
CA ASP A 16 3.55 -5.20 -6.07
C ASP A 16 2.81 -6.11 -7.08
N ALA A 17 1.93 -6.99 -6.58
CA ALA A 17 1.06 -7.81 -7.42
C ALA A 17 -0.13 -7.06 -8.03
N GLY A 18 -0.37 -5.79 -7.67
CA GLY A 18 -1.54 -5.02 -8.10
C GLY A 18 -2.87 -5.55 -7.57
N ASP A 19 -2.87 -6.32 -6.48
CA ASP A 19 -4.07 -6.92 -5.88
C ASP A 19 -4.75 -5.96 -4.91
N GLU A 20 -5.60 -5.08 -5.46
CA GLU A 20 -6.37 -4.10 -4.69
C GLU A 20 -7.21 -4.75 -3.58
N ALA A 21 -7.79 -5.93 -3.83
CA ALA A 21 -8.64 -6.61 -2.87
C ALA A 21 -7.82 -7.13 -1.67
N ALA A 22 -6.64 -7.70 -1.94
CA ALA A 22 -5.70 -8.11 -0.89
C ALA A 22 -5.20 -6.91 -0.09
N VAL A 23 -4.78 -5.83 -0.75
CA VAL A 23 -4.37 -4.58 -0.08
C VAL A 23 -5.49 -4.08 0.83
N ARG A 24 -6.72 -3.94 0.31
CA ARG A 24 -7.89 -3.50 1.07
C ARG A 24 -8.16 -4.38 2.30
N SER A 25 -7.98 -5.70 2.19
CA SER A 25 -8.23 -6.63 3.29
C SER A 25 -7.24 -6.49 4.45
N LEU A 26 -6.03 -6.02 4.16
CA LEU A 26 -4.92 -5.90 5.12
C LEU A 26 -4.85 -4.54 5.81
N LEU A 27 -5.52 -3.52 5.27
CA LEU A 27 -5.52 -2.16 5.81
C LEU A 27 -6.57 -1.99 6.90
N ASP A 28 -6.30 -1.16 7.91
CA ASP A 28 -7.29 -0.81 8.94
C ASP A 28 -8.36 0.14 8.40
N ALA A 29 -9.56 0.13 8.99
CA ALA A 29 -10.64 1.04 8.60
C ALA A 29 -10.24 2.52 8.79
N ASP A 30 -9.48 2.81 9.85
CA ASP A 30 -9.00 4.16 10.20
C ASP A 30 -7.59 4.44 9.67
N LEU A 31 -7.19 3.78 8.56
CA LEU A 31 -5.90 3.99 7.93
C LEU A 31 -5.65 5.47 7.62
N VAL A 32 -4.43 5.93 7.90
CA VAL A 32 -3.93 7.22 7.46
C VAL A 32 -2.65 7.00 6.65
N VAL A 33 -2.63 7.49 5.42
CA VAL A 33 -1.43 7.52 4.56
C VAL A 33 -1.02 8.97 4.41
N GLU A 34 0.26 9.25 4.69
CA GLU A 34 0.85 10.57 4.51
C GLU A 34 2.03 10.46 3.56
N ALA A 35 2.11 11.36 2.58
CA ALA A 35 3.23 11.44 1.66
C ALA A 35 3.73 12.89 1.50
N PRO A 36 4.98 13.07 1.06
CA PRO A 36 5.52 14.40 0.80
C PRO A 36 4.63 15.23 -0.14
N GLY A 37 4.63 16.54 0.04
CA GLY A 37 3.77 17.45 -0.74
C GLY A 37 2.38 17.69 -0.14
N GLY A 38 2.16 17.29 1.12
CA GLY A 38 0.89 17.51 1.82
C GLY A 38 -0.19 16.49 1.45
N VAL A 39 0.20 15.35 0.89
CA VAL A 39 -0.72 14.26 0.59
C VAL A 39 -1.13 13.59 1.90
N ARG A 40 -2.43 13.54 2.15
CA ARG A 40 -3.03 12.84 3.27
C ARG A 40 -4.27 12.10 2.79
N ILE A 41 -4.31 10.80 3.02
CA ILE A 41 -5.37 9.91 2.60
C ILE A 41 -5.89 9.21 3.84
N GLU A 42 -7.20 9.28 4.05
CA GLU A 42 -7.85 8.75 5.24
C GLU A 42 -8.87 7.68 4.86
N GLY A 43 -8.82 6.56 5.57
CA GLY A 43 -9.69 5.42 5.39
C GLY A 43 -9.12 4.35 4.47
N ARG A 44 -9.44 3.09 4.81
CA ARG A 44 -9.08 1.89 4.05
C ARG A 44 -9.32 2.02 2.54
N ASP A 45 -10.54 2.43 2.18
CA ASP A 45 -11.00 2.41 0.79
C ASP A 45 -10.28 3.48 -0.04
N ALA A 46 -10.00 4.64 0.57
CA ALA A 46 -9.23 5.69 -0.07
C ALA A 46 -7.76 5.29 -0.25
N GLY A 47 -7.17 4.61 0.74
CA GLY A 47 -5.80 4.08 0.64
C GLY A 47 -5.65 2.98 -0.43
N ALA A 48 -6.60 2.05 -0.50
CA ALA A 48 -6.61 1.01 -1.54
C ALA A 48 -6.84 1.60 -2.93
N GLY A 49 -7.80 2.51 -3.07
CA GLY A 49 -8.07 3.19 -4.35
C GLY A 49 -6.91 4.06 -4.84
N TYR A 50 -6.20 4.74 -3.92
CA TYR A 50 -4.98 5.46 -4.27
C TYR A 50 -3.89 4.51 -4.77
N SER A 51 -3.71 3.36 -4.13
CA SER A 51 -2.72 2.37 -4.55
C SER A 51 -3.01 1.83 -5.95
N ALA A 52 -4.27 1.48 -6.24
CA ALA A 52 -4.69 1.04 -7.55
C ALA A 52 -4.52 2.14 -8.62
N ALA A 53 -4.92 3.38 -8.30
CA ALA A 53 -4.77 4.52 -9.21
C ALA A 53 -3.29 4.85 -9.48
N PHE A 54 -2.43 4.71 -8.48
CA PHE A 54 -0.99 4.90 -8.61
C PHE A 54 -0.40 3.86 -9.58
N LEU A 55 -0.69 2.58 -9.38
CA LEU A 55 -0.20 1.51 -10.28
C LEU A 55 -0.76 1.65 -11.69
N ALA A 56 -2.04 1.99 -11.84
CA ALA A 56 -2.66 2.22 -13.15
C ALA A 56 -2.09 3.44 -13.90
N ALA A 57 -1.50 4.40 -13.19
CA ALA A 57 -0.84 5.55 -13.81
C ALA A 57 0.53 5.19 -14.40
N PHE A 58 1.14 4.08 -13.98
CA PHE A 58 2.45 3.62 -14.41
C PHE A 58 2.36 2.16 -14.89
N ASP A 59 1.90 1.99 -16.13
CA ASP A 59 1.68 0.67 -16.75
C ASP A 59 2.98 -0.16 -16.88
N ASP A 60 4.14 0.50 -16.83
CA ASP A 60 5.49 -0.09 -16.86
C ASP A 60 6.24 0.00 -15.53
N ALA A 61 5.55 0.31 -14.42
CA ALA A 61 6.20 0.38 -13.11
C ALA A 61 6.69 -1.00 -12.64
N ASP A 62 7.98 -1.06 -12.34
CA ASP A 62 8.60 -2.15 -11.58
C ASP A 62 8.88 -1.63 -10.17
N VAL A 63 8.31 -2.27 -9.15
CA VAL A 63 8.35 -1.80 -7.76
C VAL A 63 9.26 -2.73 -6.94
N ASP A 64 10.52 -2.36 -6.75
CA ASP A 64 11.41 -3.07 -5.84
C ASP A 64 11.38 -2.43 -4.44
N THR A 65 10.82 -3.15 -3.47
CA THR A 65 10.72 -2.66 -2.09
C THR A 65 11.89 -3.13 -1.23
N HIS A 66 12.71 -2.18 -0.77
CA HIS A 66 13.79 -2.46 0.16
C HIS A 66 13.39 -2.17 1.61
N ILE A 67 13.20 -3.21 2.40
CA ILE A 67 13.01 -3.08 3.85
C ILE A 67 14.39 -3.10 4.52
N LEU A 68 14.77 -2.01 5.18
CA LEU A 68 15.98 -1.94 6.00
C LEU A 68 15.84 -2.94 7.16
N ALA A 69 16.67 -3.99 7.14
CA ALA A 69 16.74 -5.01 8.18
C ALA A 69 17.54 -4.53 9.41
#